data_AF-A0A6V7L544-F1
#
_entry.id   AF-A0A6V7L544-F1
#
_cell.length_a   1.000
_cell.length_b   1.000
_cell.length_c   1.000
_cell.angle_alpha   90.00
_cell.angle_beta   90.00
_cell.angle_gamma   90.00
#
_symmetry.space_group_name_H-M   'P 1'
#
loop_
_entity.id
_entity.type
_entity.pdbx_description
1 polymer ?
#
loop_
_entity_poly.entity_id
_entity_poly.type
_entity_poly.pdbx_seq_one_letter_code
_entity_poly.pdbx_strand_id
1 'polypeptide(L)' 'EYDTRTNPDCEPDSGTCARPHQEFQIDGIYPHNGYSPETRSDDIALIRVDGIIQFHPMGVRPICLPVQEQQ' A
#
# COMPACT_ATOMS: atom_id res chain seq x y z
N GLU A 1 -5.72 0.33 -6.07
CA GLU A 1 -6.93 -0.30 -6.61
C GLU A 1 -8.03 0.75 -6.49
N TYR A 2 -8.87 0.90 -7.53
CA TYR A 2 -9.81 2.03 -7.65
C TYR A 2 -11.28 1.60 -7.50
N ASP A 3 -11.70 0.49 -8.12
CA ASP A 3 -13.01 -0.13 -7.88
C ASP A 3 -12.93 -1.66 -7.78
N THR A 4 -13.03 -2.16 -6.54
CA THR A 4 -12.86 -3.60 -6.23
C THR A 4 -13.86 -4.53 -6.94
N ARG A 5 -14.90 -3.98 -7.56
CA ARG A 5 -15.93 -4.72 -8.30
C ARG A 5 -15.54 -4.96 -9.76
N THR A 6 -14.56 -4.23 -10.28
CA THR A 6 -14.13 -4.27 -11.69
C THR A 6 -12.65 -4.57 -11.81
N ASN A 7 -12.26 -5.34 -12.82
CA ASN A 7 -10.86 -5.59 -13.14
C ASN A 7 -10.72 -5.98 -14.62
N PRO A 8 -10.08 -5.16 -15.48
CA PRO A 8 -9.36 -3.92 -15.15
C PRO A 8 -10.29 -2.71 -14.97
N ASP A 9 -9.84 -1.73 -14.19
CA ASP A 9 -10.53 -0.44 -14.03
C ASP A 9 -10.32 0.42 -15.29
N CYS A 10 -11.38 0.66 -16.07
CA CYS A 10 -11.30 1.38 -17.33
C CYS A 10 -12.04 2.72 -17.28
N GLU A 11 -11.39 3.77 -17.78
CA GLU A 11 -12.05 5.06 -17.97
C GLU A 11 -12.95 5.00 -19.23
N PRO A 12 -14.28 5.24 -19.11
CA PRO A 12 -15.23 4.98 -20.20
C PRO A 12 -14.96 5.82 -21.45
N ASP A 13 -14.52 7.07 -21.28
CA ASP A 13 -14.38 8.04 -22.37
C ASP A 13 -13.07 7.88 -23.16
N SER A 14 -11.98 7.52 -22.47
CA SER A 14 -10.66 7.37 -23.09
C SER A 14 -10.35 5.93 -23.49
N GLY A 15 -11.10 4.95 -22.96
CA GLY A 15 -10.79 3.52 -23.10
C GLY A 15 -9.49 3.11 -22.40
N THR A 16 -8.87 4.02 -21.63
CA THR A 16 -7.63 3.74 -20.91
C THR A 16 -7.95 2.95 -19.66
N CYS A 17 -7.36 1.76 -19.53
CA CYS A 17 -7.52 0.93 -18.35
C CYS A 17 -6.28 0.97 -17.45
N ALA A 18 -6.51 0.98 -16.14
CA ALA A 18 -5.46 0.74 -15.16
C ALA A 18 -4.91 -0.68 -15.31
N ARG A 19 -3.67 -0.88 -14.85
CA ARG A 19 -3.13 -2.23 -14.74
C ARG A 19 -3.92 -3.02 -13.68
N PRO A 20 -4.02 -4.35 -13.82
CA PRO A 20 -4.61 -5.19 -12.79
C PRO A 20 -3.96 -4.95 -11.43
N HIS A 21 -4.75 -5.09 -10.36
CA HIS A 21 -4.21 -5.08 -9.01
C HIS A 21 -3.20 -6.22 -8.81
N GLN A 22 -2.26 -6.01 -7.89
CA GLN A 22 -1.29 -7.04 -7.48
C GLN A 22 -1.70 -7.53 -6.10
N GLU A 23 -2.02 -8.82 -5.97
CA GLU A 23 -2.32 -9.45 -4.69
C GLU A 23 -1.08 -10.17 -4.16
N PHE A 24 -0.87 -10.08 -2.85
CA PHE A 24 0.24 -10.74 -2.15
C PHE A 24 -0.29 -11.32 -0.82
N GLN A 25 0.30 -12.41 -0.35
CA GLN A 25 0.08 -12.86 1.02
C GLN A 25 0.94 -12.04 1.99
N ILE A 26 0.60 -12.16 3.27
CA ILE A 26 1.36 -11.54 4.35
C ILE A 26 2.52 -12.46 4.73
N ASP A 27 3.74 -11.96 4.58
CA ASP A 27 4.97 -12.61 5.05
C ASP A 27 5.21 -12.30 6.54
N GLY A 28 4.89 -11.07 6.97
CA GLY A 28 5.07 -10.67 8.36
C GLY A 28 4.31 -9.41 8.76
N ILE A 29 3.97 -9.32 10.04
CA ILE A 29 3.32 -8.17 10.67
C ILE A 29 4.20 -7.71 11.83
N TYR A 30 4.56 -6.43 11.82
CA TYR A 30 5.47 -5.82 12.78
C TYR A 30 4.81 -4.57 13.39
N PRO A 31 4.00 -4.73 14.46
CA PRO A 31 3.44 -3.59 15.18
C PRO A 31 4.55 -2.81 15.89
N HIS A 32 4.34 -1.51 16.12
CA HIS A 32 5.24 -0.73 16.93
C HIS A 32 5.35 -1.32 18.34
N ASN A 33 6.57 -1.43 18.89
CA ASN A 33 6.81 -2.04 20.21
C ASN A 33 6.09 -1.31 21.36
N GLY A 34 5.78 -0.03 21.19
CA GLY A 34 5.04 0.80 22.15
C GLY A 34 3.52 0.84 21.94
N TYR A 35 2.98 0.03 21.02
CA TYR A 35 1.55 -0.03 20.78
C TYR A 35 0.78 -0.49 22.02
N SER A 36 -0.24 0.28 22.42
CA SER A 36 -1.22 -0.12 23.45
C SER A 36 -2.63 -0.01 22.88
N PRO A 37 -3.43 -1.09 22.87
CA PRO A 37 -4.80 -1.05 22.37
C PRO A 37 -5.76 -0.21 23.23
N GLU A 38 -5.46 -0.04 24.52
CA GLU A 38 -6.26 0.74 25.47
C GLU A 38 -6.11 2.24 25.23
N THR A 39 -4.87 2.70 25.01
CA THR A 39 -4.55 4.12 24.86
C THR A 39 -4.42 4.56 23.41
N ARG A 40 -4.26 3.60 22.48
CA ARG A 40 -3.89 3.80 21.08
C ARG A 40 -2.57 4.56 20.91
N SER A 41 -1.65 4.40 21.87
CA SER A 41 -0.28 4.89 21.71
C SER A 41 0.41 4.16 20.57
N ASP A 42 1.29 4.87 19.86
CA ASP A 42 2.10 4.35 18.75
C ASP A 42 1.33 3.44 17.78
N ASP A 43 0.14 3.86 17.36
CA ASP A 43 -0.77 3.12 16.48
C ASP A 43 -0.25 3.07 15.03
N ILE A 44 0.82 2.31 14.82
CA ILE A 44 1.48 2.08 13.52
C ILE A 44 2.06 0.66 13.46
N ALA A 45 2.01 0.05 12.29
CA ALA A 45 2.61 -1.25 12.01
C ALA A 45 3.18 -1.30 10.60
N LEU A 46 4.17 -2.16 10.39
CA LEU A 46 4.66 -2.54 9.07
C LEU A 46 4.10 -3.91 8.69
N ILE A 47 3.61 -4.05 7.46
CA ILE A 47 3.23 -5.32 6.87
C ILE A 47 4.22 -5.63 5.75
N ARG A 48 4.89 -6.78 5.84
CA ARG A 48 5.74 -7.30 4.77
C ARG A 48 4.93 -8.29 3.95
N VAL A 49 4.95 -8.12 2.63
CA VAL A 49 4.31 -9.01 1.67
C VAL A 49 5.26 -10.11 1.20
N ASP A 50 4.74 -11.26 0.77
CA ASP A 50 5.47 -12.44 0.33
C ASP A 50 5.97 -12.37 -1.13
N GLY A 51 6.35 -11.17 -1.59
CA GLY A 51 6.78 -10.96 -2.97
C GLY A 51 7.35 -9.57 -3.23
N ILE A 52 7.63 -9.28 -4.50
CA ILE A 52 8.13 -7.99 -4.96
C ILE A 52 6.99 -7.22 -5.63
N ILE A 53 6.65 -6.05 -5.07
CA ILE A 53 5.69 -5.14 -5.68
C ILE A 53 6.31 -4.53 -6.93
N GLN A 54 5.65 -4.72 -8.08
CA GLN A 54 6.07 -4.10 -9.33
C GLN A 54 5.55 -2.66 -9.38
N PHE A 55 6.45 -1.69 -9.18
CA PHE A 55 6.10 -0.28 -9.29
C PHE A 55 5.83 0.12 -10.74
N HIS A 56 4.85 0.99 -10.92
CA HIS A 56 4.47 1.55 -12.20
C HIS A 56 4.02 3.01 -12.03
N PRO A 57 4.45 3.94 -12.91
CA PRO A 57 4.10 5.36 -12.82
C PRO A 57 2.58 5.60 -12.73
N MET A 58 1.81 4.75 -13.40
CA MET A 58 0.35 4.72 -13.33
C MET A 58 -0.10 3.58 -12.41
N GLY A 59 -0.54 3.91 -11.19
CA GLY A 59 -1.31 3.01 -10.32
C GLY A 59 -0.59 2.39 -9.11
N VAL A 60 0.73 2.18 -9.16
CA VAL A 60 1.46 1.52 -8.05
C VAL A 60 2.81 2.19 -7.80
N ARG A 61 2.92 2.96 -6.71
CA ARG A 61 4.16 3.65 -6.32
C ARG A 61 4.23 3.83 -4.80
N PRO A 62 5.44 3.93 -4.21
CA PRO A 62 5.57 4.24 -2.80
C PRO A 62 5.15 5.69 -2.50
N ILE A 63 4.75 5.93 -1.26
CA ILE A 63 4.60 7.29 -0.72
C ILE A 63 5.92 7.74 -0.10
N CYS A 64 6.15 9.05 -0.04
CA CYS A 64 7.31 9.60 0.66
C CYS A 64 7.07 9.55 2.18
N LEU A 65 8.12 9.21 2.93
CA LEU A 65 8.15 9.41 4.37
C LEU A 65 8.78 10.77 4.69
N PRO A 66 8.38 11.45 5.79
CA PRO A 66 9.05 12.64 6.27
C PRO A 66 10.38 12.25 6.92
N VAL A 67 11.35 11.87 6.09
CA VAL A 67 12.73 11.64 6.51
C VAL A 67 13.39 12.99 6.76
N GLN A 68 13.18 13.56 7.94
CA GLN A 68 14.00 14.69 8.36
C GLN A 68 15.45 14.19 8.49
N GLU A 69 16.39 14.88 7.83
CA GLU A 69 17.78 14.84 8.24
C GLU A 69 17.79 15.19 9.72
N GLN A 70 18.16 14.22 10.58
CA GLN A 70 18.40 14.50 11.98
C GLN A 70 19.50 15.57 12.02
N GLN A 71 19.10 16.79 12.32
CA GLN A 71 19.99 17.94 12.51
C GLN A 71 20.39 18.02 13.97
#